data_AF-A0A137Q0E1-F1
#
_entry.id   AF-A0A137Q0E1-F1
#
_cell.length_a   1.000
_cell.length_b   1.000
_cell.length_c   1.000
_cell.angle_alpha   90.00
_cell.angle_beta   90.00
_cell.angle_gamma   90.00
#
_symmetry.space_group_name_H-M   'P 1'
#
loop_
_entity.id
_entity.type
_entity.pdbx_description
1 polymer ?
#
loop_
_entity_poly.entity_id
_entity_poly.type
_entity_poly.pdbx_seq_one_letter_code
_entity_poly.pdbx_strand_id
1 'polypeptide(L)'
;MTHNGELWLVYQFASRGNAAPTPQLIELEVDGKALHDVEDVLEHVFRQGYVEARSRPVATWVRRDGVPVHPSDSVEELLKQGVGKCAETAIVLFIGDMPTDFWITYYHVNTPEAKVSTQRVRLNQGIKFEHIAHLTNYVFNQGYLPSRYRPLVHWETQCGKKLAEDALVVDVWNRGFGVTYGKPIILIIGR
;
A
#
# COMPACT_ATOMS: atom_id res chain seq x y z
N MET A 1 -11.73 -33.54 9.04
CA MET A 1 -12.17 -33.13 7.69
C MET A 1 -11.31 -31.95 7.32
N THR A 2 -10.40 -32.09 6.36
CA THR A 2 -9.56 -30.99 5.90
C THR A 2 -10.39 -30.13 4.95
N HIS A 3 -10.79 -28.96 5.44
CA HIS A 3 -11.49 -27.92 4.67
C HIS A 3 -10.53 -27.39 3.58
N ASN A 4 -10.48 -28.07 2.43
CA ASN A 4 -9.53 -27.76 1.34
C ASN A 4 -9.96 -26.55 0.48
N GLY A 5 -10.98 -25.79 0.89
CA GLY A 5 -11.55 -24.69 0.12
C GLY A 5 -12.00 -23.51 0.96
N GLU A 6 -11.56 -23.40 2.21
CA GLU A 6 -11.97 -22.33 3.11
C GLU A 6 -10.74 -21.71 3.79
N LEU A 7 -10.82 -20.42 4.08
CA LEU A 7 -9.79 -19.65 4.76
C LEU A 7 -10.40 -18.76 5.84
N TRP A 8 -9.87 -18.86 7.06
CA TRP A 8 -10.20 -17.96 8.15
C TRP A 8 -9.32 -16.73 8.11
N LEU A 9 -9.96 -15.56 8.15
CA LEU A 9 -9.30 -14.26 8.20
C LEU A 9 -9.89 -13.36 9.29
N VAL A 10 -9.16 -12.31 9.65
CA VAL A 10 -9.54 -11.31 10.64
C VAL A 10 -9.19 -9.92 10.10
N TYR A 11 -10.08 -8.96 10.27
CA TYR A 11 -9.78 -7.55 9.96
C TYR A 11 -9.38 -6.81 11.22
N GLN A 12 -8.22 -6.15 11.19
CA GLN A 12 -7.74 -5.36 12.30
C GLN A 12 -7.39 -3.94 11.85
N PHE A 13 -8.17 -2.96 12.31
CA PHE A 13 -7.93 -1.55 12.01
C PHE A 13 -7.06 -0.93 13.10
N ALA A 14 -6.02 -0.19 12.72
CA ALA A 14 -5.11 0.49 13.64
C ALA A 14 -5.86 1.44 14.60
N SER A 15 -6.75 2.29 14.06
CA SER A 15 -7.64 3.17 14.83
C SER A 15 -8.61 2.45 15.78
N ARG A 16 -8.83 1.15 15.61
CA ARG A 16 -9.74 0.33 16.43
C ARG A 16 -9.00 -0.76 17.19
N GLY A 17 -7.73 -0.53 17.57
CA GLY A 17 -6.89 -1.52 18.26
C GLY A 17 -7.48 -2.15 19.54
N ASN A 18 -8.50 -1.52 20.13
CA ASN A 18 -9.20 -2.03 21.31
C ASN A 18 -10.45 -2.89 20.99
N ALA A 19 -10.88 -2.95 19.74
CA ALA A 19 -12.03 -3.76 19.34
C ALA A 19 -11.61 -5.21 19.14
N ALA A 20 -12.37 -6.15 19.71
CA ALA A 20 -12.15 -7.57 19.49
C ALA A 20 -12.28 -7.87 17.98
N PRO A 21 -11.23 -8.40 17.34
CA PRO A 21 -11.30 -8.71 15.92
C PRO A 21 -12.30 -9.85 15.70
N THR A 22 -13.21 -9.69 14.73
CA THR A 22 -14.18 -10.74 14.39
C THR A 22 -13.58 -11.63 13.29
N PRO A 23 -13.36 -12.93 13.55
CA PRO A 23 -12.92 -13.86 12.52
C PRO A 23 -14.04 -14.11 11.52
N GLN A 24 -13.68 -14.11 10.24
CA GLN A 24 -14.56 -14.42 9.12
C GLN A 24 -13.99 -15.62 8.36
N LEU A 25 -14.87 -16.54 8.01
CA LEU A 25 -14.57 -17.63 7.09
C LEU A 25 -14.92 -17.18 5.67
N ILE A 26 -14.00 -17.37 4.73
CA ILE A 26 -14.24 -17.16 3.30
C ILE A 26 -14.01 -18.45 2.52
N GLU A 27 -14.74 -18.59 1.42
CA GLU A 27 -14.51 -19.66 0.44
C GLU A 27 -13.35 -19.27 -0.50
N LEU A 28 -12.51 -20.24 -0.80
CA LEU A 28 -11.35 -20.09 -1.71
C LEU A 28 -11.71 -20.34 -3.16
N GLU A 29 -12.95 -20.74 -3.46
CA GLU A 29 -13.49 -20.81 -4.80
C GLU A 29 -14.68 -19.86 -4.89
N VAL A 30 -14.58 -18.86 -5.76
CA VAL A 30 -15.60 -17.80 -5.89
C VAL A 30 -15.92 -17.63 -7.36
N ASP A 31 -17.20 -17.76 -7.72
CA ASP A 31 -17.67 -17.68 -9.11
C ASP A 31 -16.94 -18.68 -10.04
N GLY A 32 -16.58 -19.86 -9.53
CA GLY A 32 -15.82 -20.89 -10.25
C GLY A 32 -14.34 -20.55 -10.47
N LYS A 33 -13.80 -19.56 -9.74
CA LYS A 33 -12.37 -19.20 -9.76
C LYS A 33 -11.76 -19.46 -8.39
N ALA A 34 -10.65 -20.19 -8.36
CA ALA A 34 -9.86 -20.38 -7.15
C ALA A 34 -9.04 -19.12 -6.82
N LEU A 35 -8.94 -18.80 -5.53
CA LEU A 35 -8.04 -17.78 -4.98
C LEU A 35 -6.70 -18.46 -4.68
N HIS A 36 -5.67 -18.18 -5.47
CA HIS A 36 -4.42 -18.93 -5.44
C HIS A 36 -3.42 -18.36 -4.43
N ASP A 37 -3.35 -17.04 -4.36
CA ASP A 37 -2.47 -16.30 -3.47
C ASP A 37 -3.24 -15.29 -2.60
N VAL A 38 -2.50 -14.65 -1.71
CA VAL A 38 -3.04 -13.72 -0.73
C VAL A 38 -3.47 -12.39 -1.39
N GLU A 39 -2.95 -12.04 -2.57
CA GLU A 39 -3.41 -10.89 -3.35
C GLU A 39 -4.79 -11.17 -3.98
N ASP A 40 -5.05 -12.38 -4.46
CA ASP A 40 -6.38 -12.79 -4.93
C ASP A 40 -7.43 -12.68 -3.80
N VAL A 41 -7.07 -13.12 -2.60
CA VAL A 41 -7.90 -12.99 -1.40
C VAL A 41 -8.15 -11.51 -1.07
N LEU A 42 -7.13 -10.67 -1.16
CA LEU A 42 -7.25 -9.23 -0.94
C LEU A 42 -8.22 -8.59 -1.94
N GLU A 43 -8.07 -8.90 -3.22
CA GLU A 43 -8.96 -8.42 -4.28
C GLU A 43 -10.41 -8.85 -3.99
N HIS A 44 -10.63 -10.11 -3.62
CA HIS A 44 -11.95 -10.61 -3.25
C HIS A 44 -12.55 -9.83 -2.08
N VAL A 45 -11.80 -9.64 -1.00
CA VAL A 45 -12.24 -8.90 0.21
C VAL A 45 -12.70 -7.48 -0.13
N PHE A 46 -11.94 -6.75 -0.95
CA PHE A 46 -12.31 -5.40 -1.38
C PHE A 46 -13.49 -5.40 -2.35
N ARG A 47 -13.56 -6.38 -3.26
CA ARG A 47 -14.67 -6.53 -4.21
C ARG A 47 -16.00 -6.81 -3.52
N GLN A 48 -16.01 -7.58 -2.43
CA GLN A 48 -17.20 -7.82 -1.61
C GLN A 48 -17.58 -6.63 -0.72
N GLY A 49 -16.72 -5.62 -0.61
CA GLY A 49 -16.97 -4.45 0.24
C GLY A 49 -16.83 -4.72 1.74
N TYR A 50 -16.16 -5.81 2.15
CA TYR A 50 -15.88 -6.07 3.57
C TYR A 50 -14.93 -5.02 4.17
N VAL A 51 -14.08 -4.43 3.33
CA VAL A 51 -13.21 -3.30 3.64
C VAL A 51 -13.42 -2.23 2.57
N GLU A 52 -13.43 -0.96 2.98
CA GLU A 52 -13.58 0.15 2.05
C GLU A 52 -12.39 0.22 1.08
N ALA A 53 -12.64 0.36 -0.23
CA ALA A 53 -11.60 0.37 -1.25
C ALA A 53 -10.45 1.38 -1.00
N ARG A 54 -10.74 2.49 -0.32
CA ARG A 54 -9.74 3.50 0.09
C ARG A 54 -8.68 2.97 1.07
N SER A 55 -8.97 1.87 1.76
CA SER A 55 -8.06 1.22 2.71
C SER A 55 -7.13 0.22 2.06
N ARG A 56 -7.26 -0.08 0.76
CA ARG A 56 -6.34 -1.00 0.07
C ARG A 56 -4.85 -0.59 0.15
N PRO A 57 -4.49 0.69 -0.02
CA PRO A 57 -3.12 1.18 0.14
C PRO A 57 -2.48 0.93 1.53
N VAL A 58 -3.30 0.68 2.55
CA VAL A 58 -2.91 0.51 3.96
C VAL A 58 -3.12 -0.89 4.49
N ALA A 59 -3.61 -1.78 3.63
CA ALA A 59 -3.93 -3.14 3.99
C ALA A 59 -2.68 -4.02 3.81
N THR A 60 -2.26 -4.66 4.88
CA THR A 60 -1.15 -5.61 4.88
C THR A 60 -1.56 -6.91 5.56
N TRP A 61 -1.04 -8.02 5.06
CA TRP A 61 -1.31 -9.32 5.62
C TRP A 61 -0.26 -9.68 6.66
N VAL A 62 -0.73 -10.14 7.82
CA VAL A 62 0.12 -10.66 8.90
C VAL A 62 -0.50 -11.93 9.46
N ARG A 63 0.34 -12.83 9.94
CA ARG A 63 -0.09 -13.98 10.74
C ARG A 63 -0.51 -13.50 12.14
N ARG A 64 -1.25 -14.35 12.86
CA ARG A 64 -1.69 -14.07 14.23
C ARG A 64 -0.53 -13.86 15.21
N ASP A 65 0.64 -14.44 14.93
CA ASP A 65 1.89 -14.25 15.68
C ASP A 65 2.65 -12.97 15.31
N GLY A 66 2.12 -12.16 14.37
CA GLY A 66 2.70 -10.91 13.92
C GLY A 66 3.70 -11.03 12.77
N VAL A 67 3.97 -12.24 12.27
CA VAL A 67 4.87 -12.43 11.13
C VAL A 67 4.20 -11.92 9.85
N PRO A 68 4.84 -11.04 9.06
CA PRO A 68 4.29 -10.56 7.79
C PRO A 68 4.05 -11.70 6.79
N VAL A 69 2.97 -11.59 6.02
CA VAL A 69 2.65 -12.49 4.90
C VAL A 69 2.80 -11.70 3.60
N HIS A 70 3.51 -12.25 2.65
CA HIS A 70 3.72 -11.60 1.37
C HIS A 70 2.46 -11.79 0.48
N PRO A 71 2.03 -10.80 -0.32
CA PRO A 71 0.82 -10.93 -1.14
C PRO A 71 0.88 -12.11 -2.14
N SER A 72 2.06 -12.44 -2.64
CA SER A 72 2.28 -13.59 -3.54
C SER A 72 2.42 -14.94 -2.83
N ASP A 73 2.28 -14.99 -1.50
CA ASP A 73 2.32 -16.26 -0.79
C ASP A 73 1.09 -17.09 -1.16
N SER A 74 1.31 -18.37 -1.46
CA SER A 74 0.22 -19.29 -1.82
C SER A 74 -0.68 -19.56 -0.62
N VAL A 75 -1.99 -19.44 -0.82
CA VAL A 75 -2.98 -19.78 0.20
C VAL A 75 -2.89 -21.25 0.61
N GLU A 76 -2.64 -22.14 -0.36
CA GLU A 76 -2.50 -23.57 -0.10
C GLU A 76 -1.32 -23.87 0.83
N GLU A 77 -0.17 -23.22 0.59
CA GLU A 77 1.03 -23.38 1.43
C GLU A 77 0.83 -22.79 2.82
N LEU A 78 0.15 -21.65 2.95
CA LEU A 78 -0.22 -21.07 4.24
C LEU A 78 -1.13 -22.02 5.04
N LEU A 79 -2.13 -22.61 4.38
CA LEU A 79 -2.99 -23.62 5.00
C LEU A 79 -2.18 -24.85 5.42
N LYS A 80 -1.26 -25.36 4.60
CA LYS A 80 -0.37 -26.47 4.97
C LYS A 80 0.42 -26.16 6.24
N GLN A 81 0.89 -24.93 6.40
CA GLN A 81 1.58 -24.42 7.60
C GLN A 81 0.67 -24.18 8.81
N GLY A 82 -0.65 -24.34 8.65
CA GLY A 82 -1.64 -24.18 9.72
C GLY A 82 -2.21 -22.77 9.86
N VAL A 83 -1.79 -21.84 9.00
CA VAL A 83 -2.30 -20.45 8.95
C VAL A 83 -3.66 -20.45 8.27
N GLY A 84 -4.64 -19.78 8.88
CA GLY A 84 -5.98 -19.62 8.31
C GLY A 84 -6.87 -20.86 8.35
N LYS A 85 -6.48 -21.93 9.05
CA LYS A 85 -7.26 -23.17 9.15
C LYS A 85 -8.47 -23.09 10.08
N CYS A 86 -8.41 -22.23 11.10
CA CYS A 86 -9.50 -22.02 12.05
C CYS A 86 -9.50 -20.58 12.57
N ALA A 87 -10.50 -20.21 13.35
CA ALA A 87 -10.65 -18.86 13.91
C ALA A 87 -9.43 -18.44 14.76
N GLU A 88 -8.78 -19.38 15.43
CA GLU A 88 -7.60 -19.15 16.27
C GLU A 88 -6.33 -18.91 15.44
N THR A 89 -6.23 -19.53 14.26
CA THR A 89 -5.08 -19.39 13.36
C THR A 89 -5.34 -18.46 12.17
N ALA A 90 -6.46 -17.74 12.18
CA ALA A 90 -6.88 -16.84 11.13
C ALA A 90 -5.75 -15.87 10.70
N ILE A 91 -5.61 -15.68 9.39
CA ILE A 91 -4.71 -14.65 8.84
C ILE A 91 -5.31 -13.26 9.09
N VAL A 92 -4.48 -12.29 9.43
CA VAL A 92 -4.94 -10.95 9.78
C VAL A 92 -4.71 -10.01 8.60
N LEU A 93 -5.78 -9.41 8.11
CA LEU A 93 -5.71 -8.21 7.29
C LEU A 93 -5.60 -7.00 8.20
N PHE A 94 -4.37 -6.56 8.42
CA PHE A 94 -4.10 -5.33 9.17
C PHE A 94 -4.34 -4.13 8.27
N ILE A 95 -5.13 -3.18 8.74
CA ILE A 95 -5.53 -1.97 8.02
C ILE A 95 -4.98 -0.79 8.81
N GLY A 96 -3.89 -0.22 8.29
CA GLY A 96 -3.32 1.01 8.83
C GLY A 96 -4.27 2.20 8.67
N ASP A 97 -4.05 3.26 9.44
CA ASP A 97 -4.86 4.49 9.29
C ASP A 97 -4.42 5.33 8.08
N MET A 98 -3.16 5.20 7.65
CA MET A 98 -2.60 5.86 6.46
C MET A 98 -1.45 5.05 5.85
N PRO A 99 -1.23 5.12 4.53
CA PRO A 99 -0.12 4.41 3.89
C PRO A 99 1.20 4.84 4.50
N THR A 100 2.03 3.85 4.84
CA THR A 100 3.34 4.13 5.43
C THR A 100 4.40 4.37 4.38
N ASP A 101 4.09 4.14 3.11
CA ASP A 101 5.01 4.24 1.99
C ASP A 101 4.44 5.16 0.90
N PHE A 102 5.33 5.91 0.26
CA PHE A 102 5.04 6.78 -0.87
C PHE A 102 6.05 6.52 -1.99
N TRP A 103 5.58 6.18 -3.19
CA TRP A 103 6.43 5.93 -4.36
C TRP A 103 6.60 7.18 -5.20
N ILE A 104 7.85 7.56 -5.44
CA ILE A 104 8.27 8.79 -6.12
C ILE A 104 9.20 8.43 -7.27
N THR A 105 8.96 8.98 -8.45
CA THR A 105 9.86 8.89 -9.60
C THR A 105 10.47 10.26 -9.89
N TYR A 106 11.79 10.32 -10.01
CA TYR A 106 12.51 11.54 -10.36
C TYR A 106 12.71 11.62 -11.88
N TYR A 107 12.28 12.71 -12.50
CA TYR A 107 12.35 12.90 -13.95
C TYR A 107 13.03 14.23 -14.31
N HIS A 108 14.19 14.16 -14.96
CA HIS A 108 14.95 15.34 -15.40
C HIS A 108 14.56 15.75 -16.82
N VAL A 109 13.93 16.92 -16.98
CA VAL A 109 13.45 17.40 -18.29
C VAL A 109 14.60 17.69 -19.25
N ASN A 110 15.66 18.32 -18.74
CA ASN A 110 16.80 18.79 -19.54
C ASN A 110 17.88 17.72 -19.73
N THR A 111 17.63 16.49 -19.28
CA THR A 111 18.58 15.38 -19.42
C THR A 111 17.79 14.09 -19.59
N PRO A 112 17.18 13.85 -20.76
CA PRO A 112 16.34 12.68 -21.01
C PRO A 112 17.11 11.35 -20.92
N GLU A 113 18.43 11.39 -21.07
CA GLU A 113 19.33 10.24 -20.83
C GLU A 113 19.64 10.01 -19.34
N ALA A 114 19.25 10.94 -18.46
CA ALA A 114 19.44 10.76 -17.03
C ALA A 114 18.60 9.58 -16.55
N LYS A 115 19.22 8.73 -15.74
CA LYS A 115 18.58 7.56 -15.16
C LYS A 115 17.34 7.99 -14.35
N VAL A 116 16.16 7.68 -14.87
CA VAL A 116 14.91 7.80 -14.12
C VAL A 116 15.01 6.85 -12.93
N SER A 117 14.90 7.40 -11.73
CA SER A 117 14.98 6.64 -10.48
C SER A 117 13.62 6.67 -9.80
N THR A 118 13.11 5.50 -9.45
CA THR A 118 11.91 5.37 -8.62
C THR A 118 12.32 4.96 -7.22
N GLN A 119 11.89 5.72 -6.23
CA GLN A 119 12.21 5.54 -4.83
C GLN A 119 10.93 5.33 -4.01
N ARG A 120 11.02 4.44 -3.03
CA ARG A 120 10.02 4.31 -1.96
C ARG A 120 10.44 5.17 -0.77
N VAL A 121 9.55 6.06 -0.32
CA VAL A 121 9.71 6.89 0.87
C VAL A 121 8.82 6.35 1.97
N ARG A 122 9.41 6.00 3.12
CA ARG A 122 8.66 5.60 4.32
C ARG A 122 8.23 6.83 5.11
N LEU A 123 6.93 6.99 5.31
CA LEU A 123 6.30 8.11 6.01
C LEU A 123 6.15 7.88 7.52
N ASN A 124 6.48 6.69 8.02
CA ASN A 124 6.41 6.36 9.44
C ASN A 124 7.68 6.75 10.24
N GLN A 125 8.50 7.67 9.71
CA GLN A 125 9.74 8.14 10.36
C GLN A 125 9.50 9.26 11.40
N GLY A 126 8.29 9.36 11.98
CA GLY A 126 7.92 10.41 12.94
C GLY A 126 7.61 11.77 12.31
N ILE A 127 7.64 11.88 10.98
CA ILE A 127 7.29 13.10 10.23
C ILE A 127 5.90 12.90 9.62
N LYS A 128 4.97 13.84 9.87
CA LYS A 128 3.66 13.83 9.24
C LYS A 128 3.71 14.44 7.84
N PHE A 129 3.35 13.65 6.85
CA PHE A 129 3.24 14.08 5.46
C PHE A 129 1.78 14.37 5.12
N GLU A 130 1.31 15.55 5.51
CA GLU A 130 -0.07 15.98 5.25
C GLU A 130 -0.22 16.55 3.84
N HIS A 131 0.75 17.34 3.39
CA HIS A 131 0.74 18.02 2.09
C HIS A 131 1.90 17.56 1.20
N ILE A 132 1.71 17.69 -0.12
CA ILE A 132 2.77 17.43 -1.11
C ILE A 132 4.04 18.24 -0.83
N ALA A 133 3.91 19.47 -0.31
CA ALA A 133 5.05 20.28 0.13
C ALA A 133 5.95 19.60 1.18
N HIS A 134 5.38 18.74 2.03
CA HIS A 134 6.17 18.01 3.02
C HIS A 134 7.06 16.96 2.33
N LEU A 135 6.59 16.35 1.24
CA LEU A 135 7.42 15.45 0.42
C LEU A 135 8.55 16.23 -0.27
N THR A 136 8.26 17.41 -0.83
CA THR A 136 9.29 18.31 -1.37
C THR A 136 10.37 18.59 -0.32
N ASN A 137 9.96 19.04 0.87
CA ASN A 137 10.86 19.32 1.99
C ASN A 137 11.71 18.10 2.36
N TYR A 138 11.10 16.93 2.44
CA TYR A 138 11.78 15.69 2.79
C TYR A 138 12.84 15.30 1.75
N VAL A 139 12.51 15.34 0.46
CA VAL A 139 13.45 15.02 -0.63
C VAL A 139 14.72 15.87 -0.53
N PHE A 140 14.57 17.18 -0.29
CA PHE A 140 15.73 18.07 -0.15
C PHE A 140 16.45 17.90 1.20
N ASN A 141 15.73 17.70 2.30
CA ASN A 141 16.33 17.50 3.63
C ASN A 141 17.13 16.19 3.71
N GLN A 142 16.70 15.14 3.01
CA GLN A 142 17.44 13.88 2.91
C GLN A 142 18.61 13.94 1.92
N GLY A 143 18.77 15.05 1.18
CA GLY A 143 19.81 15.20 0.18
C GLY A 143 19.62 14.37 -1.09
N TYR A 144 18.40 13.87 -1.35
CA TYR A 144 18.09 13.11 -2.57
C TYR A 144 18.18 13.99 -3.83
N LEU A 145 17.94 15.30 -3.67
CA LEU A 145 18.18 16.29 -4.71
C LEU A 145 19.01 17.47 -4.18
N PRO A 146 19.94 18.01 -4.99
CA PRO A 146 20.65 19.24 -4.67
C PRO A 146 19.70 20.43 -4.47
N SER A 147 19.93 21.23 -3.43
CA SER A 147 19.08 22.38 -3.05
C SER A 147 18.83 23.38 -4.19
N ARG A 148 19.78 23.54 -5.11
CA ARG A 148 19.65 24.41 -6.31
C ARG A 148 18.47 24.04 -7.21
N TYR A 149 18.00 22.79 -7.18
CA TYR A 149 16.84 22.36 -7.98
C TYR A 149 15.51 22.67 -7.30
N ARG A 150 15.48 23.04 -6.02
CA ARG A 150 14.24 23.29 -5.27
C ARG A 150 13.26 24.27 -5.94
N PRO A 151 13.67 25.41 -6.53
CA PRO A 151 12.73 26.29 -7.22
C PRO A 151 12.33 25.79 -8.62
N LEU A 152 12.91 24.68 -9.08
CA LEU A 152 12.78 24.12 -10.43
C LEU A 152 12.06 22.77 -10.44
N VAL A 153 11.45 22.37 -9.32
CA VAL A 153 10.67 21.13 -9.27
C VAL A 153 9.18 21.41 -9.19
N HIS A 154 8.40 20.48 -9.74
CA HIS A 154 6.97 20.40 -9.48
C HIS A 154 6.52 18.93 -9.55
N TRP A 155 5.41 18.64 -8.90
CA TRP A 155 4.86 17.30 -8.84
C TRP A 155 3.83 17.05 -9.94
N GLU A 156 3.85 15.86 -10.52
CA GLU A 156 2.86 15.37 -11.46
C GLU A 156 2.41 13.95 -11.11
N THR A 157 1.19 13.61 -11.50
CA THR A 157 0.77 12.20 -11.56
C THR A 157 1.39 11.53 -12.78
N GLN A 158 1.33 10.20 -12.84
CA GLN A 158 1.80 9.44 -14.01
C GLN A 158 1.11 9.81 -15.34
N CYS A 159 -0.09 10.42 -15.30
CA CYS A 159 -0.77 10.94 -16.48
C CYS A 159 -0.40 12.39 -16.84
N GLY A 160 0.61 12.98 -16.20
CA GLY A 160 1.08 14.36 -16.46
C GLY A 160 0.23 15.45 -15.81
N LYS A 161 -0.70 15.11 -14.92
CA LYS A 161 -1.50 16.11 -14.20
C LYS A 161 -0.68 16.68 -13.05
N LYS A 162 -0.49 18.01 -13.04
CA LYS A 162 0.19 18.71 -11.94
C LYS A 162 -0.55 18.55 -10.61
N LEU A 163 0.24 18.33 -9.57
CA LEU A 163 -0.19 18.34 -8.17
C LEU A 163 0.29 19.64 -7.52
N ALA A 164 -0.62 20.33 -6.83
CA ALA A 164 -0.26 21.53 -6.09
C ALA A 164 0.49 21.16 -4.80
N GLU A 165 1.37 22.05 -4.34
CA GLU A 165 2.17 21.83 -3.12
C GLU A 165 1.28 21.74 -1.86
N ASP A 166 0.12 22.41 -1.86
CA ASP A 166 -0.91 22.37 -0.82
C ASP A 166 -1.93 21.23 -1.01
N ALA A 167 -1.76 20.37 -2.02
CA ALA A 167 -2.60 19.20 -2.15
C ALA A 167 -2.34 18.22 -1.00
N LEU A 168 -3.42 17.63 -0.46
CA LEU A 168 -3.32 16.63 0.59
C LEU A 168 -2.76 15.31 0.04
N VAL A 169 -1.80 14.74 0.76
CA VAL A 169 -1.19 13.43 0.44
C VAL A 169 -2.27 12.34 0.42
N VAL A 170 -3.23 12.40 1.35
CA VAL A 170 -4.35 11.46 1.41
C VAL A 170 -5.24 11.52 0.16
N ASP A 171 -5.45 12.68 -0.44
CA ASP A 171 -6.24 12.80 -1.66
C ASP A 171 -5.53 12.20 -2.87
N VAL A 172 -4.19 12.32 -2.90
CA VAL A 172 -3.36 11.72 -3.94
C VAL A 172 -3.39 10.19 -3.83
N TRP A 173 -3.31 9.64 -2.62
CA TRP A 173 -3.47 8.22 -2.37
C TRP A 173 -4.87 7.69 -2.66
N ASN A 174 -5.92 8.43 -2.29
CA ASN A 174 -7.30 8.05 -2.58
C ASN A 174 -7.57 7.93 -4.09
N ARG A 175 -6.79 8.64 -4.92
CA ARG A 175 -6.80 8.53 -6.38
C ARG A 175 -5.88 7.41 -6.91
N GLY A 176 -5.18 6.69 -6.03
CA GLY A 176 -4.32 5.56 -6.34
C GLY A 176 -2.89 5.92 -6.76
N PHE A 177 -2.47 7.18 -6.62
CA PHE A 177 -1.12 7.62 -6.98
C PHE A 177 -0.18 7.59 -5.76
N GLY A 178 1.08 7.24 -5.97
CA GLY A 178 2.10 7.12 -4.93
C GLY A 178 1.97 5.87 -4.05
N VAL A 179 0.97 5.03 -4.26
CA VAL A 179 0.69 3.85 -3.42
C VAL A 179 1.57 2.66 -3.77
N THR A 180 1.83 2.44 -5.06
CA THR A 180 2.57 1.28 -5.56
C THR A 180 3.69 1.70 -6.50
N TYR A 181 4.66 0.82 -6.71
CA TYR A 181 5.74 1.03 -7.69
C TYR A 181 5.22 1.30 -9.10
N GLY A 182 4.09 0.70 -9.48
CA GLY A 182 3.48 0.86 -10.81
C GLY A 182 2.68 2.15 -11.00
N LYS A 183 2.36 2.87 -9.91
CA LYS A 183 1.64 4.16 -9.93
C LYS A 183 2.36 5.21 -9.08
N PRO A 184 3.64 5.54 -9.35
CA PRO A 184 4.35 6.56 -8.59
C PRO A 184 3.81 7.95 -8.90
N ILE A 185 4.03 8.92 -8.01
CA ILE A 185 4.00 10.33 -8.41
C ILE A 185 5.36 10.70 -8.98
N ILE A 186 5.38 11.67 -9.89
CA ILE A 186 6.59 12.08 -10.59
C ILE A 186 7.01 13.45 -10.05
N LEU A 187 8.24 13.53 -9.55
CA LEU A 187 8.91 14.81 -9.31
C LEU A 187 9.62 15.22 -10.59
N ILE A 188 9.05 16.19 -11.29
CA ILE A 188 9.67 16.78 -12.47
C ILE A 188 10.76 17.74 -12.01
N ILE A 189 11.96 17.60 -12.58
CA ILE A 189 13.15 18.36 -12.23
C ILE A 189 13.63 19.11 -13.48
N GLY A 190 13.52 20.42 -13.42
CA GLY A 190 13.91 21.30 -14.51
C GLY A 190 12.71 22.03 -15.09
N ARG A 191 13.00 23.26 -15.50
CA ARG A 191 12.18 24.09 -16.36
C ARG A 191 13.07 24.58 -17.49
#